data_AF-A0A3P1SDM5-F1
#
_entry.id   AF-A0A3P1SDM5-F1
#
_cell.length_a   1.000
_cell.length_b   1.000
_cell.length_c   1.000
_cell.angle_alpha   90.00
_cell.angle_beta   90.00
_cell.angle_gamma   90.00
#
_symmetry.space_group_name_H-M   'P 1'
#
loop_
_entity.id
_entity.type
_entity.pdbx_description
1 polymer ?
#
loop_
_entity_poly.entity_id
_entity_poly.type
_entity_poly.pdbx_seq_one_letter_code
_entity_poly.pdbx_strand_id
1 'polypeptide(L)'
;MPRQRINDRETERRMLDAAIEIAQERGFQASLEGIVFDEVVRRAGVSRTSAYRRWPARELFYGDILVELAHGTALRGSEENVLHQLVPIIRERAASLTTHQDRQNLIVEILRISLHADYRVASTSPQWKAFHALLASHSGLADPELRARVGEALRTTLEDFNQKRARVYAQFAALFGYRLVPPLAGPDGFDFMSRALGALFLGLIQSEATYDTNEAPRLMRPFGSSEQSEWIPAVYMLAGALLSYVEPDPHAQWDKTRVQDFIAAMESYLNTSAHSS
;
A
#
# COMPACT_ATOMS: atom_id res chain seq x y z
N MET A 1 3.53 4.61 43.59
CA MET A 1 3.44 5.50 42.41
C MET A 1 1.96 5.77 42.13
N PRO A 2 1.47 7.02 42.17
CA PRO A 2 0.07 7.31 41.85
C PRO A 2 -0.17 7.06 40.35
N ARG A 3 -1.13 6.19 40.03
CA ARG A 3 -1.48 5.79 38.66
C ARG A 3 -2.10 7.00 37.93
N GLN A 4 -1.38 7.55 36.94
CA GLN A 4 -1.81 8.69 36.13
C GLN A 4 -3.20 8.42 35.52
N ARG A 5 -4.12 9.37 35.66
CA ARG A 5 -5.50 9.24 35.21
C ARG A 5 -5.52 9.30 33.68
N ILE A 6 -5.59 8.14 33.05
CA ILE A 6 -5.76 7.97 31.60
C ILE A 6 -7.03 8.74 31.17
N ASN A 7 -6.91 9.61 30.17
CA ASN A 7 -8.04 10.36 29.62
C ASN A 7 -8.87 9.47 28.66
N ASP A 8 -10.05 9.94 28.25
CA ASP A 8 -10.96 9.12 27.42
C ASP A 8 -10.38 8.80 26.04
N ARG A 9 -9.62 9.72 25.43
CA ARG A 9 -8.95 9.50 24.14
C ARG A 9 -7.85 8.45 24.21
N GLU A 10 -7.08 8.46 25.28
CA GLU A 10 -6.03 7.46 25.53
C GLU A 10 -6.64 6.09 25.87
N THR A 11 -7.78 6.07 26.59
CA THR A 11 -8.56 4.84 26.81
C THR A 11 -9.03 4.28 25.47
N GLU A 12 -9.55 5.14 24.61
CA GLU A 12 -10.03 4.78 23.28
C GLU A 12 -8.93 4.16 22.43
N ARG A 13 -7.80 4.86 22.30
CA ARG A 13 -6.69 4.39 21.48
C ARG A 13 -6.14 3.05 21.94
N ARG A 14 -5.86 2.88 23.24
CA ARG A 14 -5.34 1.62 23.80
C ARG A 14 -6.27 0.43 23.59
N MET A 15 -7.57 0.67 23.71
CA MET A 15 -8.58 -0.38 23.53
C MET A 15 -8.71 -0.80 22.06
N LEU A 16 -8.67 0.17 21.13
CA LEU A 16 -8.70 -0.14 19.69
C LEU A 16 -7.41 -0.85 19.25
N ASP A 17 -6.24 -0.37 19.67
CA ASP A 17 -4.95 -1.01 19.38
C ASP A 17 -4.93 -2.46 19.88
N ALA A 18 -5.33 -2.69 21.14
CA ALA A 18 -5.39 -4.03 21.72
C ALA A 18 -6.38 -4.95 20.99
N ALA A 19 -7.52 -4.44 20.53
CA ALA A 19 -8.48 -5.23 19.77
C ALA A 19 -7.94 -5.63 18.39
N ILE A 20 -7.24 -4.72 17.72
CA ILE A 20 -6.60 -4.97 16.43
C ILE A 20 -5.47 -6.00 16.57
N GLU A 21 -4.64 -5.90 17.61
CA GLU A 21 -3.61 -6.90 17.92
C GLU A 21 -4.23 -8.28 18.14
N ILE A 22 -5.29 -8.39 18.94
CA ILE A 22 -6.00 -9.66 19.17
C ILE A 22 -6.58 -10.21 17.86
N ALA A 23 -7.14 -9.36 17.01
CA ALA A 23 -7.68 -9.77 15.70
C ALA A 23 -6.58 -10.27 14.75
N GLN A 24 -5.40 -9.66 14.80
CA GLN A 24 -4.22 -10.10 14.04
C GLN A 24 -3.70 -11.45 14.53
N GLU A 25 -3.58 -11.64 15.86
CA GLU A 25 -3.13 -12.90 16.48
C GLU A 25 -4.02 -14.09 16.10
N ARG A 26 -5.32 -13.87 15.96
CA ARG A 26 -6.33 -14.92 15.70
C ARG A 26 -6.65 -15.10 14.22
N GLY A 27 -6.12 -14.23 13.36
CA GLY A 27 -6.50 -14.10 11.97
C GLY A 27 -7.86 -13.41 11.83
N PHE A 28 -7.91 -12.31 11.06
CA PHE A 28 -9.12 -11.52 10.83
C PHE A 28 -10.30 -12.30 10.19
N GLN A 29 -10.05 -13.49 9.66
CA GLN A 29 -11.10 -14.39 9.17
C GLN A 29 -11.95 -14.98 10.30
N ALA A 30 -11.41 -15.07 11.52
CA ALA A 30 -12.22 -15.29 12.70
C ALA A 30 -12.98 -14.00 13.01
N SER A 31 -14.29 -13.99 12.76
CA SER A 31 -15.20 -12.85 12.94
C SER A 31 -14.87 -12.01 14.18
N LEU A 32 -15.07 -10.69 14.10
CA LEU A 32 -15.00 -9.76 15.24
C LEU A 32 -15.84 -10.22 16.44
N GLU A 33 -16.82 -11.11 16.20
CA GLU A 33 -17.57 -11.86 17.23
C GLU A 33 -16.67 -12.56 18.27
N GLY A 34 -15.47 -13.00 17.87
CA GLY A 34 -14.49 -13.66 18.73
C GLY A 34 -13.69 -12.72 19.64
N ILE A 35 -13.80 -11.40 19.45
CA ILE A 35 -13.15 -10.41 20.34
C ILE A 35 -14.00 -10.25 21.59
N VAL A 36 -13.45 -10.63 22.74
CA VAL A 36 -14.13 -10.52 24.03
C VAL A 36 -13.78 -9.17 24.66
N PHE A 37 -14.78 -8.31 24.92
CA PHE A 37 -14.57 -6.95 25.43
C PHE A 37 -13.68 -6.90 26.68
N ASP A 38 -13.96 -7.76 27.67
CA ASP A 38 -13.20 -7.84 28.91
C ASP A 38 -11.74 -8.32 28.71
N GLU A 39 -11.48 -9.13 27.68
CA GLU A 39 -10.13 -9.52 27.31
C GLU A 39 -9.36 -8.31 26.77
N VAL A 40 -10.00 -7.50 25.91
CA VAL A 40 -9.40 -6.27 25.39
C VAL A 40 -9.12 -5.30 26.54
N VAL A 41 -10.05 -5.12 27.49
CA VAL A 41 -9.82 -4.27 28.68
C VAL A 41 -8.57 -4.67 29.44
N ARG A 42 -8.39 -5.99 29.65
CA ARG A 42 -7.20 -6.53 30.32
C ARG A 42 -5.93 -6.27 29.50
N ARG A 43 -5.97 -6.50 28.19
CA ARG A 43 -4.83 -6.31 27.27
C ARG A 43 -4.42 -4.84 27.19
N ALA A 44 -5.39 -3.93 27.04
CA ALA A 44 -5.19 -2.48 26.96
C ALA A 44 -4.70 -1.86 28.28
N GLY A 45 -4.77 -2.58 29.40
CA GLY A 45 -4.36 -2.11 30.72
C GLY A 45 -5.24 -0.99 31.30
N VAL A 46 -6.44 -0.79 30.73
CA VAL A 46 -7.38 0.26 31.15
C VAL A 46 -8.30 -0.22 32.28
N SER A 47 -8.96 0.70 32.98
CA SER A 47 -9.94 0.32 34.00
C SER A 47 -11.26 -0.10 33.34
N ARG A 48 -11.93 -1.13 33.88
CA ARG A 48 -13.28 -1.53 33.43
C ARG A 48 -14.25 -0.35 33.46
N THR A 49 -14.23 0.46 34.52
CA THR A 49 -15.10 1.64 34.65
C THR A 49 -14.88 2.65 33.52
N SER A 50 -13.63 2.92 33.14
CA SER A 50 -13.33 3.80 32.00
C SER A 50 -13.82 3.20 30.67
N ALA A 51 -13.62 1.89 30.47
CA ALA A 51 -14.03 1.21 29.25
C ALA A 51 -15.56 1.19 29.09
N TYR A 52 -16.31 0.76 30.11
CA TYR A 52 -17.78 0.74 30.07
C TYR A 52 -18.40 2.13 30.04
N ARG A 53 -17.70 3.17 30.52
CA ARG A 53 -18.13 4.56 30.35
C ARG A 53 -18.02 5.01 28.89
N ARG A 54 -16.93 4.64 28.20
CA ARG A 54 -16.71 5.01 26.79
C ARG A 54 -17.60 4.20 25.84
N TRP A 55 -17.77 2.91 26.13
CA TRP A 55 -18.65 2.00 25.38
C TRP A 55 -19.65 1.32 26.33
N PRO A 56 -20.82 1.95 26.54
CA PRO A 56 -21.89 1.37 27.35
C PRO A 56 -22.46 0.07 26.75
N ALA A 57 -22.33 -0.11 25.43
CA ALA A 57 -22.79 -1.26 24.69
C ALA A 57 -21.64 -1.85 23.83
N ARG A 58 -21.62 -3.17 23.69
CA ARG A 58 -20.55 -3.90 22.98
C ARG A 58 -20.54 -3.58 21.49
N GLU A 59 -21.71 -3.34 20.92
CA GLU A 59 -21.93 -3.01 19.51
C GLU A 59 -21.27 -1.69 19.13
N LEU A 60 -21.27 -0.71 20.03
CA LEU A 60 -20.59 0.57 19.82
C LEU A 60 -19.07 0.40 19.73
N PHE A 61 -18.52 -0.47 20.58
CA PHE A 61 -17.10 -0.80 20.54
C PHE A 61 -16.73 -1.51 19.23
N TYR A 62 -17.58 -2.44 18.77
CA TYR A 62 -17.39 -3.10 17.48
C TYR A 62 -17.48 -2.14 16.30
N GLY A 63 -18.40 -1.19 16.34
CA GLY A 63 -18.50 -0.15 15.34
C GLY A 63 -17.21 0.67 15.24
N ASP A 64 -16.63 1.04 16.39
CA ASP A 64 -15.38 1.79 16.43
C ASP A 64 -14.17 0.96 15.95
N ILE A 65 -14.13 -0.36 16.21
CA ILE A 65 -13.12 -1.26 15.62
C ILE A 65 -13.23 -1.28 14.09
N LEU A 66 -14.44 -1.40 13.54
CA LEU A 66 -14.66 -1.42 12.09
C LEU A 66 -14.19 -0.11 11.44
N VAL A 67 -14.46 1.04 12.09
CA VAL A 67 -13.99 2.34 11.61
C VAL A 67 -12.46 2.44 11.68
N GLU A 68 -11.83 1.97 12.76
CA GLU A 68 -10.37 1.97 12.86
C GLU A 68 -9.70 1.06 11.82
N LEU A 69 -10.28 -0.12 11.54
CA LEU A 69 -9.82 -1.00 10.46
C LEU A 69 -9.98 -0.32 9.09
N ALA A 70 -11.07 0.41 8.87
CA ALA A 70 -11.31 1.16 7.65
C ALA A 70 -10.31 2.32 7.45
N HIS A 71 -9.76 2.89 8.53
CA HIS A 71 -8.72 3.91 8.45
C HIS A 71 -7.37 3.35 7.96
N GLY A 72 -7.18 2.03 7.96
CA GLY A 72 -6.00 1.41 7.34
C GLY A 72 -4.66 1.92 7.88
N THR A 73 -4.64 2.40 9.12
CA THR A 73 -3.53 3.17 9.71
C THR A 73 -2.20 2.42 9.75
N ALA A 74 -2.25 1.08 9.74
CA ALA A 74 -1.10 0.18 9.72
C ALA A 74 -0.74 -0.41 8.34
N LEU A 75 -1.41 -0.02 7.25
CA LEU A 75 -1.19 -0.60 5.91
C LEU A 75 0.11 -0.13 5.21
N ARG A 76 1.00 0.57 5.93
CA ARG A 76 2.29 1.05 5.40
C ARG A 76 3.36 -0.02 5.56
N GLY A 77 4.02 -0.42 4.48
CA GLY A 77 5.16 -1.33 4.62
C GLY A 77 5.59 -2.03 3.33
N SER A 78 6.32 -1.35 2.47
CA SER A 78 7.11 -1.98 1.39
C SER A 78 8.32 -1.14 0.96
N GLU A 79 8.24 0.17 1.14
CA GLU A 79 9.18 1.17 0.62
C GLU A 79 10.65 0.89 0.97
N GLU A 80 10.96 0.57 2.24
CA GLU A 80 12.35 0.34 2.69
C GLU A 80 12.96 -0.94 2.09
N ASN A 81 12.21 -2.05 2.07
CA ASN A 81 12.69 -3.32 1.53
C ASN A 81 12.88 -3.26 -0.01
N VAL A 82 12.01 -2.55 -0.72
CA VAL A 82 12.13 -2.37 -2.17
C VAL A 82 13.40 -1.61 -2.53
N LEU A 83 13.67 -0.49 -1.86
CA LEU A 83 14.85 0.32 -2.16
C LEU A 83 16.16 -0.44 -1.87
N HIS A 84 16.21 -1.26 -0.82
CA HIS A 84 17.36 -2.12 -0.54
C HIS A 84 17.67 -3.12 -1.66
N GLN A 85 16.63 -3.59 -2.39
CA GLN A 85 16.82 -4.48 -3.54
C GLN A 85 17.20 -3.72 -4.81
N LEU A 86 16.64 -2.52 -5.02
CA LEU A 86 16.82 -1.77 -6.26
C LEU A 86 18.15 -1.03 -6.35
N VAL A 87 18.67 -0.48 -5.25
CA VAL A 87 19.88 0.36 -5.30
C VAL A 87 21.13 -0.39 -5.78
N PRO A 88 21.40 -1.65 -5.36
CA PRO A 88 22.50 -2.42 -5.93
C PRO A 88 22.38 -2.59 -7.46
N ILE A 89 21.17 -2.88 -7.96
CA ILE A 89 20.88 -3.07 -9.39
C ILE A 89 21.12 -1.77 -10.17
N ILE A 90 20.64 -0.65 -9.63
CA ILE A 90 20.83 0.68 -10.22
C ILE A 90 22.31 1.04 -10.28
N ARG A 91 23.07 0.79 -9.19
CA ARG A 91 24.50 1.10 -9.12
C ARG A 91 25.31 0.29 -10.13
N GLU A 92 25.02 -1.00 -10.27
CA GLU A 92 25.69 -1.87 -11.24
C GLU A 92 25.47 -1.37 -12.69
N ARG A 93 24.26 -0.87 -12.97
CA ARG A 93 23.85 -0.43 -14.32
C ARG A 93 24.13 1.03 -14.63
N ALA A 94 24.56 1.81 -13.64
CA ALA A 94 24.77 3.26 -13.74
C ALA A 94 25.57 3.68 -14.98
N ALA A 95 26.65 2.96 -15.30
CA ALA A 95 27.52 3.27 -16.42
C ALA A 95 26.87 3.03 -17.80
N SER A 96 25.86 2.17 -17.90
CA SER A 96 25.22 1.79 -19.17
C SER A 96 23.91 2.55 -19.45
N LEU A 97 23.39 3.33 -18.49
CA LEU A 97 22.14 4.11 -18.64
C LEU A 97 22.17 5.19 -19.74
N THR A 98 23.29 5.35 -20.44
CA THR A 98 23.40 6.19 -21.64
C THR A 98 22.64 5.60 -22.85
N THR A 99 22.39 4.29 -22.90
CA THR A 99 21.63 3.67 -24.00
C THR A 99 20.13 3.61 -23.70
N HIS A 100 19.28 3.70 -24.73
CA HIS A 100 17.83 3.57 -24.56
C HIS A 100 17.45 2.17 -24.04
N GLN A 101 18.09 1.12 -24.54
CA GLN A 101 17.77 -0.26 -24.15
C GLN A 101 18.12 -0.53 -22.68
N ASP A 102 19.26 -0.05 -22.19
CA ASP A 102 19.64 -0.25 -20.78
C ASP A 102 18.69 0.47 -19.83
N ARG A 103 18.22 1.66 -20.21
CA ARG A 103 17.17 2.37 -19.47
C ARG A 103 15.85 1.61 -19.46
N GLN A 104 15.44 1.09 -20.62
CA GLN A 104 14.22 0.28 -20.74
C GLN A 104 14.31 -0.97 -19.86
N ASN A 105 15.44 -1.68 -19.88
CA ASN A 105 15.67 -2.84 -19.03
C ASN A 105 15.59 -2.49 -17.54
N LEU A 106 16.24 -1.39 -17.13
CA LEU A 106 16.22 -0.94 -15.73
C LEU A 106 14.80 -0.59 -15.26
N ILE A 107 14.03 0.13 -16.07
CA ILE A 107 12.66 0.54 -15.71
C ILE A 107 11.75 -0.68 -15.57
N VAL A 108 11.82 -1.60 -16.53
CA VAL A 108 11.03 -2.84 -16.49
C VAL A 108 11.39 -3.66 -15.24
N GLU A 109 12.67 -3.73 -14.88
CA GLU A 109 13.12 -4.44 -13.68
C GLU A 109 12.69 -3.76 -12.38
N ILE A 110 12.77 -2.42 -12.31
CA ILE A 110 12.29 -1.65 -11.16
C ILE A 110 10.80 -1.85 -10.95
N LEU A 111 10.00 -1.79 -12.02
CA LEU A 111 8.57 -2.03 -11.96
C LEU A 111 8.27 -3.46 -11.49
N ARG A 112 8.99 -4.45 -12.02
CA ARG A 112 8.83 -5.86 -11.63
C ARG A 112 9.05 -6.06 -10.13
N ILE A 113 10.17 -5.56 -9.60
CA ILE A 113 10.53 -5.73 -8.18
C ILE A 113 9.58 -4.94 -7.27
N SER A 114 9.30 -3.68 -7.60
CA SER A 114 8.48 -2.80 -6.75
C SER A 114 7.03 -3.30 -6.68
N LEU A 115 6.43 -3.59 -7.84
CA LEU A 115 5.05 -4.06 -7.90
C LEU A 115 4.90 -5.45 -7.25
N HIS A 116 5.91 -6.32 -7.38
CA HIS A 116 5.88 -7.61 -6.72
C HIS A 116 5.96 -7.47 -5.20
N ALA A 117 6.81 -6.57 -4.69
CA ALA A 117 6.90 -6.33 -3.25
C ALA A 117 5.60 -5.77 -2.68
N ASP A 118 4.99 -4.79 -3.35
CA ASP A 118 3.70 -4.22 -2.96
C ASP A 118 2.60 -5.29 -2.97
N TYR A 119 2.55 -6.09 -4.03
CA TYR A 119 1.59 -7.17 -4.17
C TYR A 119 1.73 -8.21 -3.05
N ARG A 120 2.96 -8.66 -2.77
CA ARG A 120 3.25 -9.61 -1.69
C ARG A 120 2.85 -9.07 -0.32
N VAL A 121 3.10 -7.79 -0.06
CA VAL A 121 2.69 -7.17 1.21
C VAL A 121 1.17 -7.19 1.34
N ALA A 122 0.45 -6.79 0.29
CA ALA A 122 -1.01 -6.77 0.32
C ALA A 122 -1.61 -8.18 0.44
N SER A 123 -1.06 -9.18 -0.24
CA SER A 123 -1.57 -10.57 -0.21
C SER A 123 -1.25 -11.30 1.09
N THR A 124 -0.18 -10.93 1.80
CA THR A 124 0.24 -11.62 3.02
C THR A 124 -0.17 -10.90 4.31
N SER A 125 -0.31 -9.57 4.29
CA SER A 125 -0.63 -8.75 5.47
C SER A 125 -2.04 -9.04 6.01
N PRO A 126 -2.16 -9.40 7.31
CA PRO A 126 -3.47 -9.53 7.97
C PRO A 126 -4.29 -8.24 7.91
N GLN A 127 -3.63 -7.08 8.02
CA GLN A 127 -4.27 -5.77 7.98
C GLN A 127 -4.87 -5.49 6.60
N TRP A 128 -4.13 -5.77 5.52
CA TRP A 128 -4.65 -5.65 4.16
C TRP A 128 -5.85 -6.58 3.96
N LYS A 129 -5.76 -7.83 4.41
CA LYS A 129 -6.90 -8.77 4.35
C LYS A 129 -8.13 -8.25 5.09
N ALA A 130 -7.96 -7.66 6.28
CA ALA A 130 -9.06 -7.08 7.05
C ALA A 130 -9.70 -5.89 6.33
N PHE A 131 -8.87 -4.98 5.83
CA PHE A 131 -9.31 -3.82 5.07
C PHE A 131 -10.09 -4.24 3.81
N HIS A 132 -9.58 -5.21 3.05
CA HIS A 132 -10.23 -5.75 1.86
C HIS A 132 -11.55 -6.44 2.17
N ALA A 133 -11.59 -7.29 3.20
CA ALA A 133 -12.83 -7.94 3.63
C ALA A 133 -13.89 -6.89 4.02
N LEU A 134 -13.48 -5.83 4.72
CA LEU A 134 -14.38 -4.72 5.08
C LEU A 134 -14.84 -3.94 3.85
N LEU A 135 -13.93 -3.62 2.91
CA LEU A 135 -14.26 -2.96 1.65
C LEU A 135 -15.26 -3.76 0.81
N ALA A 136 -15.16 -5.08 0.80
CA ALA A 136 -16.07 -5.96 0.07
C ALA A 136 -17.44 -6.13 0.75
N SER A 137 -17.55 -5.92 2.06
CA SER A 137 -18.73 -6.30 2.85
C SER A 137 -19.46 -5.14 3.54
N HIS A 138 -18.87 -3.94 3.63
CA HIS A 138 -19.44 -2.84 4.43
C HIS A 138 -20.87 -2.44 4.00
N SER A 139 -21.22 -2.59 2.72
CA SER A 139 -22.57 -2.29 2.22
C SER A 139 -23.66 -3.16 2.88
N GLY A 140 -23.29 -4.34 3.36
CA GLY A 140 -24.18 -5.29 4.06
C GLY A 140 -24.40 -4.99 5.54
N LEU A 141 -23.73 -3.98 6.12
CA LEU A 141 -23.94 -3.59 7.51
C LEU A 141 -25.40 -3.16 7.75
N ALA A 142 -26.01 -3.73 8.79
CA ALA A 142 -27.43 -3.51 9.11
C ALA A 142 -27.71 -2.09 9.64
N ASP A 143 -26.81 -1.56 10.47
CA ASP A 143 -26.90 -0.20 11.00
C ASP A 143 -26.52 0.82 9.91
N PRO A 144 -27.45 1.69 9.47
CA PRO A 144 -27.19 2.69 8.43
C PRO A 144 -26.14 3.74 8.83
N GLU A 145 -26.07 4.12 10.12
CA GLU A 145 -25.13 5.14 10.59
C GLU A 145 -23.72 4.56 10.62
N LEU A 146 -23.56 3.36 11.18
CA LEU A 146 -22.28 2.65 11.15
C LEU A 146 -21.82 2.39 9.72
N ARG A 147 -22.72 1.96 8.83
CA ARG A 147 -22.40 1.75 7.41
C ARG A 147 -21.88 3.02 6.74
N ALA A 148 -22.47 4.17 7.02
CA ALA A 148 -22.01 5.46 6.50
C ALA A 148 -20.63 5.83 7.05
N ARG A 149 -20.41 5.68 8.37
CA ARG A 149 -19.13 5.96 9.03
C ARG A 149 -17.99 5.09 8.47
N VAL A 150 -18.24 3.78 8.33
CA VAL A 150 -17.26 2.84 7.74
C VAL A 150 -17.00 3.17 6.27
N GLY A 151 -18.04 3.42 5.48
CA GLY A 151 -17.89 3.80 4.08
C GLY A 151 -17.06 5.07 3.88
N GLU A 152 -17.26 6.06 4.73
CA GLU A 152 -16.50 7.31 4.70
C GLU A 152 -15.02 7.11 5.10
N ALA A 153 -14.77 6.31 6.12
CA ALA A 153 -13.41 5.96 6.52
C ALA A 153 -12.67 5.20 5.40
N LEU A 154 -13.32 4.20 4.77
CA LEU A 154 -12.76 3.48 3.61
C LEU A 154 -12.45 4.41 2.44
N ARG A 155 -13.40 5.30 2.09
CA ARG A 155 -13.23 6.28 1.01
C ARG A 155 -12.02 7.18 1.27
N THR A 156 -11.92 7.72 2.48
CA THR A 156 -10.82 8.59 2.89
C THR A 156 -9.47 7.86 2.79
N THR A 157 -9.40 6.62 3.27
CA THR A 157 -8.18 5.79 3.20
C THR A 157 -7.77 5.52 1.75
N LEU A 158 -8.72 5.17 0.88
CA LEU A 158 -8.45 4.94 -0.54
C LEU A 158 -7.97 6.20 -1.25
N GLU A 159 -8.57 7.35 -0.95
CA GLU A 159 -8.13 8.65 -1.49
C GLU A 159 -6.71 9.00 -1.04
N ASP A 160 -6.39 8.80 0.24
CA ASP A 160 -5.04 8.99 0.77
C ASP A 160 -4.01 8.10 0.06
N PHE A 161 -4.34 6.83 -0.20
CA PHE A 161 -3.48 5.92 -0.96
C PHE A 161 -3.33 6.37 -2.41
N ASN A 162 -4.41 6.77 -3.06
CA ASN A 162 -4.38 7.24 -4.44
C ASN A 162 -3.49 8.48 -4.57
N GLN A 163 -3.63 9.47 -3.67
CA GLN A 163 -2.84 10.69 -3.67
C GLN A 163 -1.35 10.42 -3.43
N LYS A 164 -1.03 9.57 -2.43
CA LYS A 164 0.37 9.20 -2.15
C LYS A 164 1.00 8.51 -3.36
N ARG A 165 0.31 7.53 -3.95
CA ARG A 165 0.79 6.80 -5.11
C ARG A 165 0.88 7.66 -6.38
N ALA A 166 -0.04 8.59 -6.59
CA ALA A 166 0.03 9.55 -7.69
C ALA A 166 1.30 10.40 -7.62
N ARG A 167 1.69 10.85 -6.41
CA ARG A 167 2.97 11.56 -6.20
C ARG A 167 4.17 10.69 -6.52
N VAL A 168 4.17 9.43 -6.08
CA VAL A 168 5.25 8.47 -6.40
C VAL A 168 5.35 8.26 -7.91
N TYR A 169 4.24 8.07 -8.62
CA TYR A 169 4.24 7.94 -10.08
C TYR A 169 4.73 9.20 -10.80
N ALA A 170 4.34 10.39 -10.33
CA ALA A 170 4.83 11.64 -10.88
C ALA A 170 6.35 11.79 -10.70
N GLN A 171 6.86 11.47 -9.51
CA GLN A 171 8.29 11.47 -9.22
C GLN A 171 9.04 10.45 -10.07
N PHE A 172 8.54 9.22 -10.16
CA PHE A 172 9.09 8.16 -10.99
C PHE A 172 9.14 8.60 -12.47
N ALA A 173 8.03 9.10 -13.02
CA ALA A 173 7.99 9.56 -14.40
C ALA A 173 9.01 10.67 -14.67
N ALA A 174 9.03 11.70 -13.81
CA ALA A 174 9.98 12.80 -13.94
C ALA A 174 11.44 12.33 -13.87
N LEU A 175 11.75 11.40 -12.96
CA LEU A 175 13.08 10.86 -12.73
C LEU A 175 13.57 10.04 -13.94
N PHE A 176 12.74 9.13 -14.44
CA PHE A 176 13.06 8.24 -15.56
C PHE A 176 12.82 8.87 -16.95
N GLY A 177 12.43 10.14 -17.02
CA GLY A 177 12.22 10.82 -18.29
C GLY A 177 11.02 10.28 -19.05
N TYR A 178 9.93 10.03 -18.31
CA TYR A 178 8.62 9.69 -18.83
C TYR A 178 7.66 10.85 -18.59
N ARG A 179 6.62 10.88 -19.42
CA ARG A 179 5.45 11.74 -19.26
C ARG A 179 4.19 10.90 -19.38
N LEU A 180 3.06 11.45 -18.94
CA LEU A 180 1.76 10.84 -19.19
C LEU A 180 1.43 10.88 -20.69
N VAL A 181 0.74 9.84 -21.16
CA VAL A 181 0.20 9.81 -22.52
C VAL A 181 -0.96 10.81 -22.62
N PRO A 182 -0.98 11.72 -23.62
CA PRO A 182 -2.09 12.64 -23.83
C PRO A 182 -3.45 11.92 -23.99
N PRO A 183 -4.57 12.49 -23.50
CA PRO A 183 -4.71 13.86 -22.98
C PRO A 183 -4.39 14.00 -21.48
N LEU A 184 -3.92 12.94 -20.81
CA LEU A 184 -3.59 13.01 -19.38
C LEU A 184 -2.35 13.88 -19.18
N ALA A 185 -2.41 14.78 -18.20
CA ALA A 185 -1.31 15.67 -17.89
C ALA A 185 -1.39 16.16 -16.44
N GLY A 186 -0.24 16.59 -15.91
CA GLY A 186 -0.16 17.22 -14.59
C GLY A 186 -0.62 16.32 -13.44
N PRO A 187 -0.86 16.91 -12.25
CA PRO A 187 -1.28 16.17 -11.06
C PRO A 187 -2.58 15.36 -11.26
N ASP A 188 -3.57 15.93 -11.96
CA ASP A 188 -4.86 15.27 -12.18
C ASP A 188 -4.74 14.02 -13.05
N GLY A 189 -3.85 14.02 -14.03
CA GLY A 189 -3.55 12.84 -14.84
C GLY A 189 -2.91 11.71 -14.03
N PHE A 190 -2.01 12.04 -13.10
CA PHE A 190 -1.43 11.05 -12.19
C PHE A 190 -2.43 10.57 -11.14
N ASP A 191 -3.37 11.40 -10.68
CA ASP A 191 -4.48 10.98 -9.83
C ASP A 191 -5.39 9.98 -10.57
N PHE A 192 -5.75 10.27 -11.83
CA PHE A 192 -6.52 9.35 -12.67
C PHE A 192 -5.82 8.00 -12.83
N MET A 193 -4.55 8.01 -13.23
CA MET A 193 -3.71 6.81 -13.35
C MET A 193 -3.66 6.03 -12.02
N SER A 194 -3.45 6.73 -10.91
CA SER A 194 -3.37 6.12 -9.58
C SER A 194 -4.67 5.42 -9.19
N ARG A 195 -5.83 6.05 -9.43
CA ARG A 195 -7.15 5.43 -9.18
C ARG A 195 -7.37 4.19 -10.03
N ALA A 196 -7.06 4.26 -11.31
CA ALA A 196 -7.22 3.14 -12.23
C ALA A 196 -6.34 1.94 -11.82
N LEU A 197 -5.06 2.17 -11.52
CA LEU A 197 -4.14 1.14 -11.05
C LEU A 197 -4.52 0.61 -9.67
N GLY A 198 -5.03 1.47 -8.78
CA GLY A 198 -5.55 1.06 -7.48
C GLY A 198 -6.74 0.10 -7.62
N ALA A 199 -7.70 0.41 -8.50
CA ALA A 199 -8.83 -0.47 -8.77
C ALA A 199 -8.39 -1.84 -9.33
N LEU A 200 -7.45 -1.83 -10.28
CA LEU A 200 -6.86 -3.07 -10.81
C LEU A 200 -6.18 -3.88 -9.70
N PHE A 201 -5.34 -3.24 -8.88
CA PHE A 201 -4.64 -3.86 -7.77
C PHE A 201 -5.61 -4.50 -6.77
N LEU A 202 -6.65 -3.76 -6.34
CA LEU A 202 -7.64 -4.27 -5.41
C LEU A 202 -8.41 -5.46 -6.01
N GLY A 203 -8.71 -5.44 -7.31
CA GLY A 203 -9.33 -6.55 -8.03
C GLY A 203 -8.46 -7.80 -8.07
N LEU A 204 -7.14 -7.64 -8.27
CA LEU A 204 -6.18 -8.75 -8.24
C LEU A 204 -6.05 -9.37 -6.85
N ILE A 205 -6.00 -8.55 -5.80
CA ILE A 205 -5.97 -9.06 -4.41
C ILE A 205 -7.29 -9.78 -4.09
N GLN A 206 -8.42 -9.27 -4.55
CA GLN A 206 -9.72 -9.92 -4.33
C GLN A 206 -9.83 -11.26 -5.06
N SER A 207 -9.17 -11.40 -6.21
CA SER A 207 -9.29 -12.60 -7.05
C SER A 207 -8.40 -13.77 -6.60
N GLU A 208 -7.41 -13.54 -5.74
CA GLU A 208 -6.57 -14.59 -5.11
C GLU A 208 -7.39 -15.70 -4.44
N ALA A 209 -8.56 -15.35 -3.89
CA ALA A 209 -9.43 -16.33 -3.25
C ALA A 209 -10.08 -17.31 -4.24
N THR A 210 -10.10 -16.98 -5.54
CA THR A 210 -10.81 -17.73 -6.59
C THR A 210 -9.87 -18.44 -7.56
N TYR A 211 -8.72 -17.83 -7.88
CA TYR A 211 -7.69 -18.46 -8.70
C TYR A 211 -6.31 -17.98 -8.26
N ASP A 212 -5.30 -18.82 -8.50
CA ASP A 212 -3.93 -18.54 -8.10
C ASP A 212 -3.30 -17.49 -9.01
N THR A 213 -3.40 -16.21 -8.63
CA THR A 213 -2.70 -15.10 -9.27
C THR A 213 -1.19 -15.13 -9.03
N ASN A 214 -0.72 -16.02 -8.14
CA ASN A 214 0.68 -16.38 -7.92
C ASN A 214 1.08 -17.66 -8.67
N GLU A 215 0.35 -18.02 -9.73
CA GLU A 215 0.75 -19.10 -10.66
C GLU A 215 2.25 -19.02 -10.96
N ALA A 216 2.89 -20.19 -11.10
CA ALA A 216 4.32 -20.35 -11.30
C ALA A 216 4.90 -19.25 -12.22
N PRO A 217 5.92 -18.50 -11.78
CA PRO A 217 6.48 -17.41 -12.56
C PRO A 217 6.89 -17.86 -13.96
N ARG A 218 6.64 -17.01 -14.94
CA ARG A 218 7.01 -17.26 -16.34
C ARG A 218 8.23 -16.43 -16.71
N LEU A 219 9.23 -17.08 -17.29
CA LEU A 219 10.42 -16.42 -17.79
C LEU A 219 10.11 -15.69 -19.11
N MET A 220 10.21 -14.37 -19.12
CA MET A 220 9.75 -13.52 -20.23
C MET A 220 10.67 -12.31 -20.45
N ARG A 221 10.57 -11.70 -21.64
CA ARG A 221 11.21 -10.41 -22.02
C ARG A 221 10.14 -9.36 -22.34
N PRO A 222 9.31 -8.93 -21.37
CA PRO A 222 8.15 -8.12 -21.67
C PRO A 222 8.50 -6.64 -21.83
N PHE A 223 7.54 -5.88 -22.33
CA PHE A 223 7.57 -4.41 -22.34
C PHE A 223 8.84 -3.82 -22.98
N GLY A 224 9.35 -4.44 -24.05
CA GLY A 224 10.54 -3.96 -24.76
C GLY A 224 11.87 -4.19 -24.02
N SER A 225 11.87 -4.92 -22.90
CA SER A 225 13.10 -5.34 -22.24
C SER A 225 13.86 -6.35 -23.12
N SER A 226 15.19 -6.22 -23.16
CA SER A 226 16.06 -7.23 -23.75
C SER A 226 16.49 -8.29 -22.73
N GLU A 227 16.01 -8.27 -21.50
CA GLU A 227 16.41 -9.20 -20.44
C GLU A 227 15.29 -10.16 -20.08
N GLN A 228 15.67 -11.41 -19.80
CA GLN A 228 14.75 -12.42 -19.31
C GLN A 228 14.63 -12.32 -17.79
N SER A 229 13.41 -12.23 -17.31
CA SER A 229 13.10 -12.21 -15.88
C SER A 229 11.84 -13.02 -15.60
N GLU A 230 11.68 -13.45 -14.36
CA GLU A 230 10.49 -14.17 -13.91
C GLU A 230 9.34 -13.21 -13.58
N TRP A 231 8.18 -13.46 -14.16
CA TRP A 231 6.96 -12.66 -13.98
C TRP A 231 5.81 -13.51 -13.49
N ILE A 232 5.17 -13.10 -12.40
CA ILE A 232 3.86 -13.60 -12.01
C ILE A 232 2.75 -12.82 -12.72
N PRO A 233 1.58 -13.42 -12.99
CA PRO A 233 0.49 -12.78 -13.71
C PRO A 233 0.06 -11.42 -13.14
N ALA A 234 -0.09 -11.32 -11.81
CA ALA A 234 -0.50 -10.08 -11.14
C ALA A 234 0.45 -8.91 -11.44
N VAL A 235 1.76 -9.14 -11.28
CA VAL A 235 2.81 -8.14 -11.50
C VAL A 235 2.91 -7.76 -12.97
N TYR A 236 2.75 -8.72 -13.88
CA TYR A 236 2.70 -8.45 -15.32
C TYR A 236 1.53 -7.53 -15.69
N MET A 237 0.33 -7.81 -15.19
CA MET A 237 -0.86 -7.00 -15.45
C MET A 237 -0.70 -5.57 -14.91
N LEU A 238 -0.19 -5.42 -13.68
CA LEU A 238 0.06 -4.12 -13.07
C LEU A 238 1.12 -3.32 -13.84
N ALA A 239 2.23 -3.95 -14.24
CA ALA A 239 3.30 -3.29 -14.99
C ALA A 239 2.80 -2.85 -16.38
N GLY A 240 2.07 -3.72 -17.08
CA GLY A 240 1.50 -3.40 -18.39
C GLY A 240 0.47 -2.27 -18.31
N ALA A 241 -0.39 -2.27 -17.29
CA ALA A 241 -1.33 -1.18 -17.05
C ALA A 241 -0.61 0.13 -16.69
N LEU A 242 0.45 0.09 -15.89
CA LEU A 242 1.22 1.28 -15.54
C LEU A 242 1.87 1.89 -16.78
N LEU A 243 2.52 1.05 -17.60
CA LEU A 243 3.21 1.46 -18.81
C LEU A 243 2.25 1.94 -19.92
N SER A 244 0.95 1.63 -19.86
CA SER A 244 -0.01 2.19 -20.83
C SER A 244 -0.38 3.66 -20.55
N TYR A 245 -0.11 4.16 -19.34
CA TYR A 245 -0.36 5.55 -18.97
C TYR A 245 0.82 6.48 -19.23
N VAL A 246 2.01 5.93 -19.47
CA VAL A 246 3.25 6.72 -19.61
C VAL A 246 3.96 6.41 -20.92
N GLU A 247 4.65 7.40 -21.44
CA GLU A 247 5.52 7.29 -22.61
C GLU A 247 6.84 8.01 -22.35
N PRO A 248 7.93 7.65 -23.05
CA PRO A 248 9.18 8.40 -22.97
C PRO A 248 8.94 9.88 -23.29
N ASP A 249 9.46 10.76 -22.45
CA ASP A 249 9.42 12.20 -22.71
C ASP A 249 10.42 12.54 -23.83
N PRO A 250 9.98 13.01 -25.01
CA PRO A 250 10.89 13.35 -26.10
C PRO A 250 11.85 14.50 -25.73
N HIS A 251 11.56 15.26 -24.68
CA HIS A 251 12.41 16.34 -24.19
C HIS A 251 13.39 15.89 -23.09
N ALA A 252 13.27 14.68 -22.57
CA ALA A 252 14.17 14.16 -21.55
C ALA A 252 15.54 13.83 -22.16
N GLN A 253 16.56 14.60 -21.75
CA GLN A 253 17.95 14.32 -22.11
C GLN A 253 18.60 13.42 -21.05
N TRP A 254 19.22 12.32 -21.49
CA TRP A 254 19.96 11.38 -20.64
C TRP A 254 21.46 11.60 -20.75
N ASP A 255 21.95 12.64 -20.08
CA ASP A 255 23.38 12.90 -19.95
C ASP A 255 23.96 12.29 -18.66
N LYS A 256 25.28 12.42 -18.48
CA LYS A 256 25.97 11.90 -17.29
C LYS A 256 25.48 12.55 -16.00
N THR A 257 25.12 13.84 -16.05
CA THR A 257 24.65 14.59 -14.89
C THR A 257 23.30 14.06 -14.41
N ARG A 258 22.35 13.83 -15.33
CA ARG A 258 21.05 13.23 -15.00
C ARG A 258 21.19 11.84 -14.40
N VAL A 259 22.11 11.02 -14.92
CA VAL A 259 22.38 9.68 -14.35
C VAL A 259 22.93 9.79 -12.93
N GLN A 260 23.81 10.75 -12.65
CA GLN A 260 24.33 11.00 -11.31
C GLN A 260 23.25 11.51 -10.36
N ASP A 261 22.44 12.48 -10.80
CA ASP A 261 21.31 13.01 -10.03
C ASP A 261 20.28 11.92 -9.71
N PHE A 262 20.03 11.02 -10.66
CA PHE A 262 19.18 9.85 -10.48
C PHE A 262 19.68 8.95 -9.35
N ILE A 263 20.97 8.57 -9.39
CA ILE A 263 21.57 7.72 -8.36
C ILE A 263 21.56 8.42 -7.00
N ALA A 264 21.94 9.69 -6.96
CA ALA A 264 21.95 10.49 -5.74
C ALA A 264 20.56 10.63 -5.11
N ALA A 265 19.52 10.83 -5.93
CA ALA A 265 18.14 10.87 -5.45
C ALA A 265 17.73 9.54 -4.82
N MET A 266 18.04 8.42 -5.47
CA MET A 266 17.72 7.08 -4.96
C MET A 266 18.48 6.76 -3.65
N GLU A 267 19.74 7.16 -3.53
CA GLU A 267 20.53 7.01 -2.30
C GLU A 267 20.06 7.93 -1.16
N SER A 268 19.64 9.16 -1.48
CA SER A 268 19.05 10.07 -0.49
C SER A 268 17.73 9.55 0.05
N TYR A 269 16.89 8.93 -0.80
CA TYR A 269 15.67 8.27 -0.36
C TYR A 269 15.94 7.13 0.62
N LEU A 270 16.93 6.26 0.35
CA LEU A 270 17.35 5.22 1.29
C LEU A 270 17.76 5.79 2.66
N ASN A 271 18.60 6.82 2.65
CA ASN A 271 19.14 7.38 3.89
C ASN A 271 18.06 8.07 4.74
N THR A 272 17.07 8.70 4.11
CA THR A 272 15.98 9.38 4.83
C THR A 272 14.97 8.37 5.41
N SER A 273 14.73 7.27 4.69
CA SER A 273 13.88 6.17 5.16
C SER A 273 14.49 5.45 6.37
N ALA A 274 15.81 5.27 6.41
CA ALA A 274 16.52 4.61 7.52
C ALA A 274 16.51 5.40 8.86
N HIS A 275 16.21 6.70 8.84
CA HIS A 275 16.18 7.56 10.04
C HIS A 275 14.75 7.87 10.52
N SER A 276 13.72 7.33 9.86
CA SER A 276 12.30 7.55 10.16
C SER A 276 11.59 6.33 10.78
N SER A 277 12.35 5.26 11.03
CA SER A 277 11.94 4.01 11.72
C SER A 277 12.44 4.01 13.17
#